data_AF-A0A939T4E7-F1
#
_entry.id   AF-A0A939T4E7-F1
#
_cell.length_a   1.000
_cell.length_b   1.000
_cell.length_c   1.000
_cell.angle_alpha   90.00
_cell.angle_beta   90.00
_cell.angle_gamma   90.00
#
_symmetry.space_group_name_H-M   'P 1'
#
loop_
_entity.id
_entity.type
_entity.pdbx_description
1 polymer ?
#
loop_
_entity_poly.entity_id
_entity_poly.type
_entity_poly.pdbx_seq_one_letter_code
_entity_poly.pdbx_strand_id
1 'polypeptide(L)'
;MRTREIHVLAETWRFYCLDCLMPYQALYEARHADDGHGGDAVAWRRDGIASQPPWTEPTCPECLGLHVKVLPAGSFVPQQR
;
A
#
# COMPACT_ATOMS: atom_id res chain seq x y z
N MET A 1 12.06 28.82 1.98
CA MET A 1 12.01 27.35 2.12
C MET A 1 10.54 26.97 2.00
N ARG A 2 10.14 26.35 0.89
CA ARG A 2 8.73 25.98 0.63
C ARG A 2 8.46 24.68 1.41
N THR A 3 7.55 24.71 2.38
CA THR A 3 7.17 23.50 3.12
C THR A 3 6.55 22.53 2.12
N ARG A 4 7.20 21.39 1.87
CA ARG A 4 6.60 20.31 1.10
C ARG A 4 5.41 19.79 1.90
N GLU A 5 4.22 19.88 1.34
CA GLU A 5 3.04 19.24 1.92
C GLU A 5 3.18 17.73 1.72
N ILE A 6 3.21 16.99 2.83
CA ILE A 6 3.27 15.53 2.81
C ILE A 6 1.95 15.06 3.40
N HIS A 7 1.19 14.32 2.61
CA HIS A 7 -0.04 13.70 3.03
C HIS A 7 0.20 12.20 3.25
N VAL A 8 -0.21 11.69 4.42
CA VAL A 8 -0.01 10.27 4.77
C VAL A 8 -1.37 9.61 4.92
N LEU A 9 -1.60 8.56 4.14
CA LEU A 9 -2.80 7.74 4.18
C LEU A 9 -2.49 6.36 4.74
N ALA A 10 -3.27 5.93 5.72
CA ALA A 10 -3.23 4.55 6.22
C ALA A 10 -4.23 3.69 5.43
N GLU A 11 -3.74 2.65 4.76
CA GLU A 11 -4.52 1.82 3.85
C GLU A 11 -4.45 0.35 4.24
N THR A 12 -5.60 -0.26 4.50
CA THR A 12 -5.70 -1.71 4.74
C THR A 12 -5.91 -2.43 3.42
N TRP A 13 -4.92 -3.22 3.03
CA TRP A 13 -4.94 -4.04 1.82
C TRP A 13 -5.30 -5.48 2.13
N ARG A 14 -6.05 -6.12 1.22
CA ARG A 14 -6.48 -7.52 1.34
C ARG A 14 -5.73 -8.37 0.32
N PHE A 15 -5.30 -9.54 0.75
CA PHE A 15 -4.52 -10.47 -0.05
C PHE A 15 -5.10 -11.87 0.04
N TYR A 16 -4.83 -12.68 -0.98
CA TYR A 16 -5.18 -14.08 -1.01
C TYR A 16 -4.03 -14.90 -1.61
N CYS A 17 -3.45 -15.81 -0.83
CA CYS A 17 -2.40 -16.69 -1.31
C CYS A 17 -3.01 -17.86 -2.08
N LEU A 18 -2.50 -18.14 -3.28
CA LEU A 18 -2.93 -19.26 -4.11
C LEU A 18 -2.20 -20.57 -3.76
N ASP A 19 -1.08 -20.48 -3.02
CA ASP A 19 -0.31 -21.66 -2.61
C ASP A 19 -0.92 -22.32 -1.36
N CYS A 20 -1.23 -21.54 -0.31
CA CYS A 20 -1.82 -22.05 0.93
C CYS A 20 -3.32 -21.73 1.11
N LEU A 21 -3.92 -21.02 0.16
CA LEU A 21 -5.35 -20.66 0.14
C LEU A 21 -5.82 -19.79 1.33
N MET A 22 -4.89 -19.15 2.03
CA MET A 22 -5.19 -18.28 3.18
C MET A 22 -5.35 -16.82 2.76
N PRO A 23 -6.44 -16.15 3.19
CA PRO A 23 -6.55 -14.70 3.09
C PRO A 23 -5.76 -14.02 4.21
N TYR A 24 -5.23 -12.83 3.93
CA TYR A 24 -4.64 -11.98 4.97
C TYR A 24 -4.82 -10.50 4.65
N GLN A 25 -4.57 -9.67 5.65
CA GLN A 25 -4.60 -8.21 5.53
C GLN A 25 -3.27 -7.62 5.97
N ALA A 26 -2.90 -6.48 5.39
CA ALA A 26 -1.76 -5.71 5.85
C ALA A 26 -2.08 -4.22 5.78
N LEU A 27 -1.63 -3.48 6.79
CA LEU A 27 -1.73 -2.03 6.85
C LEU A 27 -0.49 -1.41 6.20
N TYR A 28 -0.72 -0.51 5.26
CA TYR A 28 0.32 0.27 4.60
C TYR A 28 0.13 1.77 4.89
N GLU A 29 1.23 2.51 4.89
CA GLU A 29 1.21 3.97 4.84
C GLU A 29 1.61 4.41 3.42
N ALA A 30 0.73 5.13 2.73
CA ALA A 30 1.02 5.81 1.48
C ALA A 30 1.35 7.28 1.79
N ARG A 31 2.59 7.69 1.53
CA ARG A 31 3.08 9.06 1.77
C ARG A 31 3.17 9.80 0.44
N HIS A 32 2.17 10.63 0.17
CA HIS A 32 2.11 11.49 -1.00
C HIS A 32 2.95 12.74 -0.75
N ALA A 33 3.84 13.05 -1.67
CA ALA A 33 4.63 14.27 -1.65
C ALA A 33 4.75 14.83 -3.07
N ASP A 34 4.72 16.15 -3.18
CA ASP A 34 5.09 16.86 -4.41
C ASP A 34 6.54 16.54 -4.75
N ASP A 35 6.77 16.01 -5.95
CA ASP A 35 8.10 15.69 -6.46
C ASP A 35 8.94 16.96 -6.77
N GLY A 36 8.33 18.14 -6.74
CA GLY A 36 8.94 19.43 -7.04
C GLY A 36 8.90 19.83 -8.51
N HIS A 37 8.31 18.97 -9.36
CA HIS A 37 8.15 19.14 -10.80
C HIS A 37 6.67 19.12 -11.22
N GLY A 38 5.73 19.10 -10.25
CA GLY A 38 4.29 19.06 -10.49
C GLY A 38 3.74 17.64 -10.62
N GLY A 39 4.52 16.61 -10.27
CA GLY A 39 4.07 15.23 -10.12
C GLY A 39 3.90 14.83 -8.65
N ASP A 40 2.99 13.89 -8.40
CA ASP A 40 2.83 13.27 -7.08
C ASP A 40 3.71 12.03 -6.99
N ALA A 41 4.64 12.01 -6.03
CA ALA A 41 5.39 10.82 -5.64
C ALA A 41 4.72 10.17 -4.43
N VAL A 42 4.55 8.84 -4.46
CA VAL A 42 4.01 8.06 -3.33
C VAL A 42 5.09 7.14 -2.79
N ALA A 43 5.53 7.38 -1.55
CA ALA A 43 6.41 6.49 -0.82
C ALA A 43 5.59 5.56 0.09
N TRP A 44 5.84 4.26 0.00
CA TRP A 44 5.10 3.25 0.76
C TRP A 44 5.87 2.81 1.99
N ARG A 45 5.14 2.55 3.08
CA ARG A 45 5.65 1.86 4.25
C ARG A 45 4.72 0.76 4.70
N ARG A 46 5.29 -0.27 5.31
CA ARG A 46 4.59 -1.32 6.04
C ARG A 46 5.25 -1.47 7.40
N ASP A 47 4.45 -1.45 8.46
CA ASP A 47 4.95 -1.52 9.85
C ASP A 47 6.05 -0.47 10.15
N GLY A 48 5.90 0.73 9.57
CA GLY A 48 6.85 1.84 9.70
C GLY A 48 8.14 1.72 8.87
N ILE A 49 8.35 0.60 8.17
CA ILE A 49 9.53 0.32 7.34
C ILE A 49 9.21 0.65 5.88
N ALA A 50 10.18 1.23 5.15
CA ALA A 50 10.03 1.47 3.71
C ALA A 50 9.73 0.15 2.97
N SER A 51 8.70 0.18 2.13
CA SER A 51 8.24 -1.00 1.39
C SER A 51 8.01 -0.65 -0.07
N GLN A 52 7.84 -1.70 -0.88
CA GLN A 52 7.22 -1.54 -2.20
C GLN A 52 5.72 -1.25 -2.04
N PRO A 53 5.05 -0.78 -3.10
CA PRO A 53 3.60 -0.71 -3.13
C PRO A 53 2.97 -2.07 -2.82
N PRO A 54 1.77 -2.11 -2.23
CA PRO A 54 1.07 -3.34 -1.81
C PRO A 54 0.92 -4.39 -2.92
N TRP A 55 0.83 -3.95 -4.18
CA TRP A 55 0.65 -4.80 -5.34
C TRP A 55 1.96 -5.29 -5.98
N THR A 56 3.11 -4.84 -5.50
CA THR A 56 4.41 -5.25 -6.02
C THR A 56 4.92 -6.46 -5.24
N GLU A 57 4.90 -7.63 -5.88
CA GLU A 57 5.48 -8.89 -5.38
C GLU A 57 5.09 -9.24 -3.91
N PRO A 58 3.79 -9.27 -3.56
CA PRO A 58 3.38 -9.62 -2.21
C PRO A 58 3.78 -11.05 -1.85
N THR A 59 4.38 -11.21 -0.66
CA THR A 59 4.76 -12.52 -0.10
C THR A 59 3.77 -12.93 0.98
N CYS A 60 3.30 -14.19 0.94
CA CYS A 60 2.41 -14.72 1.95
C CYS A 60 3.14 -14.87 3.31
N PRO A 61 2.60 -14.34 4.42
CA PRO A 61 3.26 -14.44 5.72
C PRO A 61 3.23 -15.87 6.30
N GLU A 62 2.30 -16.72 5.87
CA GLU A 62 2.13 -18.08 6.40
C GLU A 62 3.02 -19.11 5.70
N CYS A 63 3.09 -19.08 4.37
CA CYS A 63 3.84 -20.09 3.59
C CYS A 63 5.03 -19.53 2.81
N LEU A 64 5.25 -18.20 2.83
CA LEU A 64 6.28 -17.50 2.07
C LEU A 64 6.17 -17.62 0.54
N GLY A 65 5.04 -18.12 0.04
CA GLY A 65 4.74 -18.19 -1.38
C GLY A 65 4.54 -16.81 -2.01
N LEU A 66 4.87 -16.70 -3.30
CA LEU A 66 4.79 -15.47 -4.09
C LEU A 66 3.54 -15.41 -4.99
N HIS A 67 2.77 -16.50 -5.08
CA HIS A 67 1.50 -16.51 -5.81
C HIS A 67 0.40 -15.89 -4.96
N VAL A 68 0.46 -14.57 -4.79
CA VAL A 68 -0.51 -13.82 -3.99
C VAL A 68 -1.29 -12.87 -4.87
N LYS A 69 -2.62 -12.92 -4.76
CA LYS A 69 -3.52 -11.95 -5.39
C LYS A 69 -3.83 -10.82 -4.42
N VAL A 70 -3.72 -9.59 -4.90
CA VAL A 70 -4.27 -8.42 -4.22
C VAL A 70 -5.76 -8.33 -4.54
N LEU A 71 -6.58 -8.24 -3.50
CA LEU A 71 -8.01 -8.08 -3.62
C LEU A 71 -8.35 -6.59 -3.55
N PRO A 72 -9.32 -6.11 -4.35
CA PRO A 72 -9.74 -4.71 -4.30
C PRO A 72 -10.20 -4.35 -2.89
N ALA A 73 -9.76 -3.19 -2.41
CA ALA A 73 -10.38 -2.57 -1.25
C ALA A 73 -11.84 -2.21 -1.63
N GLY A 74 -12.80 -2.47 -0.74
CA GLY A 74 -14.16 -1.98 -0.92
C GLY A 74 -14.15 -0.47 -1.17
N SER A 75 -14.91 -0.03 -2.18
CA SER A 75 -15.00 1.32 -2.76
C SER A 75 -14.19 2.43 -2.07
N PHE A 76 -13.11 2.88 -2.73
CA PHE A 76 -12.59 4.22 -2.55
C PHE A 76 -13.68 5.22 -2.95
N VAL A 77 -14.46 5.71 -1.99
CA VAL A 77 -15.16 6.98 -2.15
C VAL A 77 -14.30 8.00 -1.41
N PRO A 78 -13.41 8.73 -2.10
CA PRO A 78 -12.80 9.90 -1.49
C PRO A 78 -13.94 10.88 -1.15
N GLN A 79 -14.17 11.15 0.13
CA GLN A 79 -14.99 12.31 0.51
C GLN A 79 -14.24 13.56 0.09
N GLN A 80 -14.63 14.13 -1.04
CA GLN A 80 -14.31 15.50 -1.40
C GLN A 80 -15.03 16.41 -0.39
N ARG A 81 -14.28 17.06 0.49
CA ARG A 81 -14.76 18.20 1.27
C ARG A 81 -14.33 19.49 0.57
#